data_AF-A0A4P6H7Z8-F1
#
_entry.id   AF-A0A4P6H7Z8-F1
#
_cell.length_a   1.000
_cell.length_b   1.000
_cell.length_c   1.000
_cell.angle_alpha   90.00
_cell.angle_beta   90.00
_cell.angle_gamma   90.00
#
_symmetry.space_group_name_H-M   'P 1'
#
loop_
_entity.id
_entity.type
_entity.pdbx_description
1 polymer ?
#
loop_
_entity_poly.entity_id
_entity_poly.type
_entity_poly.pdbx_seq_one_letter_code
_entity_poly.pdbx_strand_id
1 'polypeptide(L)'
;MTLAACRQSEEGRYFEVSGRLFEFNYRLARATYVVTLNPLRPMEEGQVAIASFENPAGGAPFVVKQPVWPKMRHITLTSPALTCVVKDKPYDVSIRIEDLNGRLLQALQTTLVSSEDQSVLPDRPLVTGPVYELNPELAGHPDGRLPDAQKPVCPKA
;
A
#
# COMPACT_ATOMS: atom_id res chain seq x y z
N MET A 1 -16.95 -1.13 -37.74
CA MET A 1 -16.04 -0.46 -36.79
C MET A 1 -15.32 -1.54 -36.01
N THR A 2 -14.09 -1.86 -36.40
CA THR A 2 -13.24 -2.82 -35.69
C THR A 2 -12.77 -2.17 -34.40
N LEU A 3 -13.19 -2.71 -33.25
CA LEU A 3 -12.60 -2.37 -31.96
C LEU A 3 -11.14 -2.81 -32.00
N ALA A 4 -10.23 -1.85 -32.16
CA ALA A 4 -8.83 -2.05 -31.85
C ALA A 4 -8.74 -2.30 -30.34
N ALA A 5 -8.77 -3.57 -29.95
CA ALA A 5 -8.29 -3.95 -28.63
C ALA A 5 -6.82 -3.52 -28.57
N CYS A 6 -6.51 -2.51 -27.76
CA CYS A 6 -5.14 -2.16 -27.41
C CYS A 6 -4.51 -3.36 -26.71
N ARG A 7 -3.99 -4.31 -27.47
CA ARG A 7 -2.94 -5.20 -27.00
C ARG A 7 -1.73 -4.29 -26.83
N GLN A 8 -1.53 -3.82 -25.61
CA GLN A 8 -0.23 -3.27 -25.22
C GLN A 8 0.77 -4.38 -25.50
N SER A 9 1.61 -4.16 -26.51
CA SER A 9 2.64 -5.09 -26.93
C SER A 9 3.43 -5.57 -25.71
N GLU A 10 3.63 -6.88 -25.56
CA GLU A 10 4.47 -7.43 -24.49
C GLU A 10 5.94 -6.98 -24.62
N GLU A 11 6.30 -6.46 -25.79
CA GLU A 11 7.52 -5.70 -26.04
C GLU A 11 7.52 -4.42 -25.18
N GLY A 12 8.27 -4.43 -24.07
CA GLY A 12 8.51 -3.26 -23.23
C GLY A 12 8.04 -3.36 -21.77
N ARG A 13 7.52 -4.51 -21.33
CA ARG A 13 7.20 -4.71 -19.90
C ARG A 13 8.47 -5.03 -19.09
N TYR A 14 8.72 -4.25 -18.06
CA TYR A 14 9.82 -4.45 -17.10
C TYR A 14 9.35 -5.24 -15.87
N PHE A 15 8.13 -4.95 -15.41
CA PHE A 15 7.55 -5.51 -14.20
C PHE A 15 6.08 -5.92 -14.42
N GLU A 16 5.59 -6.76 -13.53
CA GLU A 16 4.17 -7.05 -13.37
C GLU A 16 3.75 -7.02 -11.90
N VAL A 17 2.48 -6.69 -11.65
CA VAL A 17 1.90 -6.78 -10.31
C VAL A 17 1.69 -8.25 -9.98
N SER A 18 2.45 -8.78 -9.03
CA SER A 18 2.40 -10.18 -8.59
C SER A 18 1.61 -10.39 -7.31
N GLY A 19 1.43 -9.34 -6.50
CA GLY A 19 0.71 -9.41 -5.23
C GLY A 19 0.08 -8.08 -4.86
N ARG A 20 -1.09 -8.14 -4.23
CA ARG A 20 -1.88 -7.00 -3.76
C ARG A 20 -2.60 -7.41 -2.48
N LEU A 21 -2.37 -6.68 -1.39
CA LEU A 21 -3.09 -6.89 -0.15
C LEU A 21 -3.16 -5.61 0.69
N PHE A 22 -4.13 -5.57 1.59
CA PHE A 22 -4.09 -4.70 2.75
C PHE A 22 -3.48 -5.47 3.92
N GLU A 23 -2.45 -4.91 4.55
CA GLU A 23 -1.88 -5.46 5.77
C GLU A 23 -2.54 -4.79 6.97
N PHE A 24 -3.23 -5.57 7.79
CA PHE A 24 -3.79 -5.12 9.07
C PHE A 24 -2.93 -5.65 10.21
N ASN A 25 -2.11 -4.78 10.79
CA ASN A 25 -1.29 -5.09 11.95
C ASN A 25 -2.02 -4.66 13.23
N TYR A 26 -2.73 -5.60 13.84
CA TYR A 26 -3.50 -5.39 15.07
C TYR A 26 -2.62 -5.00 16.27
N ARG A 27 -1.41 -5.55 16.36
CA ARG A 27 -0.46 -5.23 17.43
C ARG A 27 -0.06 -3.76 17.40
N LEU A 28 0.15 -3.22 16.20
CA LEU A 28 0.59 -1.85 15.99
C LEU A 28 -0.56 -0.87 15.66
N ALA A 29 -1.81 -1.34 15.62
CA ALA A 29 -2.98 -0.57 15.20
C ALA A 29 -2.79 0.11 13.83
N ARG A 30 -2.27 -0.62 12.83
CA ARG A 30 -1.95 -0.07 11.51
C ARG A 30 -2.59 -0.85 10.38
N ALA A 31 -3.10 -0.13 9.39
CA ALA A 31 -3.41 -0.66 8.07
C ALA A 31 -2.47 -0.04 7.03
N THR A 32 -2.00 -0.82 6.07
CA THR A 32 -1.19 -0.34 4.93
C THR A 32 -1.60 -1.04 3.64
N TYR A 33 -1.42 -0.36 2.50
CA TYR A 33 -1.38 -1.03 1.21
C TYR A 33 -0.04 -1.74 1.06
N VAL A 34 -0.06 -2.94 0.48
CA VAL A 34 1.14 -3.65 0.04
C VAL A 34 0.94 -4.13 -1.38
N VAL A 35 1.82 -3.69 -2.28
CA VAL A 35 1.85 -4.14 -3.67
C VAL A 35 3.22 -4.73 -3.97
N THR A 36 3.22 -5.94 -4.53
CA THR A 36 4.45 -6.63 -4.95
C THR A 36 4.55 -6.63 -6.46
N LEU A 37 5.73 -6.30 -6.97
CA LEU A 37 6.07 -6.36 -8.38
C LEU A 37 7.10 -7.46 -8.63
N ASN A 38 6.84 -8.31 -9.62
CA ASN A 38 7.83 -9.25 -10.14
C ASN A 38 8.55 -8.63 -11.35
N PRO A 39 9.89 -8.73 -11.41
CA PRO A 39 10.64 -8.37 -12.60
C PRO A 39 10.40 -9.41 -13.70
N LEU A 40 10.16 -8.94 -14.93
CA LEU A 40 10.01 -9.77 -16.14
C LEU A 40 11.30 -9.89 -16.94
N ARG A 41 12.30 -9.10 -16.57
CA ARG A 41 13.63 -9.03 -17.17
C ARG A 41 14.65 -8.69 -16.08
N PRO A 42 15.96 -8.87 -16.32
CA PRO A 42 16.98 -8.39 -15.40
C PRO A 42 16.77 -6.91 -15.08
N MET A 43 16.75 -6.58 -13.79
CA MET A 43 16.62 -5.18 -13.35
C MET A 43 17.96 -4.48 -13.51
N GLU A 44 17.89 -3.19 -13.85
CA GLU A 44 19.07 -2.36 -14.07
C GLU A 44 19.28 -1.45 -12.85
N GLU A 45 20.55 -1.16 -12.56
CA GLU A 45 20.89 -0.25 -11.47
C GLU A 45 20.42 1.19 -11.79
N GLY A 46 19.97 1.92 -10.77
CA GLY A 46 19.48 3.29 -10.91
C GLY A 46 18.02 3.40 -11.33
N GLN A 47 17.32 2.29 -11.57
CA GLN A 47 15.87 2.30 -11.74
C GLN A 47 15.16 2.63 -10.41
N VAL A 48 13.99 3.28 -10.50
CA VAL A 48 13.15 3.62 -9.34
C VAL A 48 11.71 3.25 -9.61
N ALA A 49 11.07 2.56 -8.66
CA ALA A 49 9.64 2.32 -8.63
C ALA A 49 8.96 3.40 -7.78
N ILE A 50 7.98 4.09 -8.36
CA ILE A 50 7.22 5.16 -7.73
C ILE A 50 5.76 4.73 -7.68
N ALA A 51 5.25 4.42 -6.49
CA ALA A 51 3.84 4.13 -6.26
C ALA A 51 3.11 5.37 -5.77
N SER A 52 1.90 5.58 -6.26
CA SER A 52 0.93 6.55 -5.76
C SER A 52 -0.31 5.78 -5.31
N PHE A 53 -0.55 5.77 -4.01
CA PHE A 53 -1.65 5.08 -3.36
C PHE A 53 -2.76 6.08 -3.03
N GLU A 54 -4.00 5.79 -3.42
CA GLU A 54 -5.15 6.60 -3.01
C GLU A 54 -5.22 6.70 -1.47
N ASN A 55 -5.49 7.91 -0.97
CA ASN A 55 -5.65 8.17 0.45
C ASN A 55 -7.12 7.93 0.86
N PRO A 56 -7.43 6.89 1.66
CA PRO A 56 -8.81 6.60 2.05
C PRO A 56 -9.46 7.69 2.90
N ALA A 57 -8.67 8.48 3.62
CA ALA A 57 -9.16 9.64 4.38
C ALA A 57 -9.46 10.85 3.49
N GLY A 58 -9.28 10.72 2.16
CA GLY A 58 -9.38 11.80 1.20
C GLY A 58 -8.12 12.66 1.13
N GLY A 59 -8.07 13.54 0.12
CA GLY A 59 -6.91 14.40 -0.13
C GLY A 59 -5.91 13.80 -1.12
N ALA A 60 -4.66 14.24 -1.04
CA ALA A 60 -3.61 13.83 -1.97
C ALA A 60 -3.23 12.35 -1.76
N PRO A 61 -2.87 11.62 -2.84
CA PRO A 61 -2.41 10.25 -2.72
C PRO A 61 -1.03 10.18 -2.05
N PHE A 62 -0.76 9.05 -1.39
CA PHE A 62 0.55 8.79 -0.80
C PHE A 62 1.54 8.35 -1.87
N VAL A 63 2.64 9.08 -2.01
CA VAL A 63 3.69 8.75 -2.97
C VAL A 63 4.86 8.09 -2.27
N VAL A 64 5.22 6.88 -2.72
CA VAL A 64 6.36 6.11 -2.22
C VAL A 64 7.34 5.88 -3.35
N LYS A 65 8.62 6.16 -3.11
CA LYS A 65 9.71 5.94 -4.06
C LYS A 65 10.63 4.85 -3.51
N GLN A 66 10.89 3.84 -4.33
CA GLN A 66 11.73 2.70 -3.98
C GLN A 66 12.79 2.47 -5.05
N PRO A 67 14.08 2.60 -4.72
CA PRO A 67 15.15 2.19 -5.62
C PRO A 67 15.03 0.71 -5.96
N VAL A 68 15.34 0.38 -7.21
CA VAL A 68 15.38 -0.99 -7.72
C VAL A 68 16.85 -1.42 -7.80
N TRP A 69 17.15 -2.58 -7.22
CA TRP A 69 18.50 -3.15 -7.26
C TRP A 69 18.54 -4.45 -8.07
N PRO A 70 19.58 -4.70 -8.90
CA PRO A 70 19.67 -5.87 -9.79
C PRO A 70 19.47 -7.25 -9.14
N LYS A 71 19.70 -7.37 -7.83
CA LYS A 71 19.61 -8.65 -7.07
C LYS A 71 18.31 -8.83 -6.28
N MET A 72 17.37 -7.88 -6.34
CA MET A 72 16.06 -8.07 -5.72
C MET A 72 15.32 -9.22 -6.41
N ARG A 73 14.57 -10.04 -5.66
CA ARG A 73 13.68 -11.06 -6.25
C ARG A 73 12.37 -10.47 -6.72
N HIS A 74 11.88 -9.48 -6.00
CA HIS A 74 10.67 -8.70 -6.25
C HIS A 74 10.84 -7.34 -5.59
N ILE A 75 9.97 -6.39 -5.95
CA ILE A 75 9.86 -5.09 -5.30
C ILE A 75 8.58 -5.10 -4.47
N THR A 76 8.65 -4.78 -3.19
CA THR A 76 7.47 -4.57 -2.34
C THR A 76 7.32 -3.09 -2.07
N LEU A 77 6.19 -2.52 -2.50
CA LEU A 77 5.82 -1.13 -2.31
C LEU A 77 4.76 -1.06 -1.23
N THR A 78 5.07 -0.39 -0.13
CA THR A 78 4.18 -0.28 1.04
C THR A 78 3.82 1.17 1.29
N SER A 79 2.54 1.46 1.48
CA SER A 79 2.11 2.81 1.82
C SER A 79 2.50 3.19 3.25
N PRO A 80 2.47 4.49 3.60
CA PRO A 80 2.33 4.90 4.99
C PRO A 80 1.09 4.28 5.66
N ALA A 81 1.03 4.37 7.00
CA ALA A 81 -0.14 3.95 7.76
C ALA A 81 -1.39 4.71 7.28
N LEU A 82 -2.44 3.96 6.99
CA LEU A 82 -3.70 4.46 6.47
C LEU A 82 -4.66 4.84 7.59
N THR A 83 -5.63 5.66 7.22
CA THR A 83 -6.79 6.02 8.02
C THR A 83 -8.01 6.03 7.09
N CYS A 84 -9.18 5.65 7.60
CA CYS A 84 -10.46 5.57 6.87
C CYS A 84 -10.55 4.49 5.78
N VAL A 85 -9.87 3.35 5.96
CA VAL A 85 -10.09 2.19 5.07
C VAL A 85 -11.49 1.61 5.30
N VAL A 86 -12.25 1.49 4.21
CA VAL A 86 -13.61 0.96 4.17
C VAL A 86 -13.60 -0.41 3.52
N LYS A 87 -14.31 -1.36 4.15
CA LYS A 87 -14.47 -2.72 3.62
C LYS A 87 -15.13 -2.70 2.23
N ASP A 88 -14.67 -3.60 1.36
CA ASP A 88 -15.20 -3.85 0.01
C ASP A 88 -15.16 -2.63 -0.94
N LYS A 89 -14.48 -1.55 -0.54
CA LYS A 89 -14.22 -0.38 -1.40
C LYS A 89 -12.94 -0.59 -2.22
N PRO A 90 -12.96 -0.39 -3.55
CA PRO A 90 -11.75 -0.35 -4.35
C PRO A 90 -11.03 0.99 -4.17
N TYR A 91 -9.70 0.91 -4.04
CA TYR A 91 -8.81 2.05 -3.97
C TYR A 91 -7.76 1.98 -5.07
N ASP A 92 -7.50 3.11 -5.70
CA ASP A 92 -6.59 3.19 -6.84
C ASP A 92 -5.12 3.19 -6.41
N VAL A 93 -4.32 2.42 -7.15
CA VAL A 93 -2.86 2.46 -7.08
C VAL A 93 -2.28 2.59 -8.47
N SER A 94 -1.48 3.62 -8.66
CA SER A 94 -0.68 3.80 -9.88
C SER A 94 0.79 3.64 -9.57
N ILE A 95 1.52 3.00 -10.48
CA ILE A 95 2.94 2.72 -10.30
C ILE A 95 3.68 3.14 -11.57
N ARG A 96 4.78 3.85 -11.39
CA ARG A 96 5.69 4.26 -12.46
C ARG A 96 7.06 3.66 -12.19
N ILE A 97 7.66 3.12 -13.23
CA ILE A 97 9.05 2.67 -13.22
C ILE A 97 9.83 3.68 -14.05
N GLU A 98 10.85 4.27 -13.47
CA GLU A 98 11.70 5.28 -14.09
C GLU A 98 13.14 4.78 -14.16
N ASP A 99 13.88 5.15 -15.20
CA ASP A 99 15.33 4.93 -15.27
C ASP A 99 16.10 5.96 -14.46
N LEU A 100 17.43 5.83 -14.44
CA LEU A 100 18.34 6.72 -13.70
C LEU A 100 18.26 8.20 -14.10
N ASN A 101 17.70 8.52 -15.28
CA ASN A 101 17.51 9.88 -15.77
C ASN A 101 16.08 10.39 -15.55
N GLY A 102 15.23 9.62 -14.86
CA GLY A 102 13.82 9.94 -14.63
C GLY A 102 12.93 9.68 -15.85
N ARG A 103 13.43 8.98 -16.89
CA ARG A 103 12.60 8.64 -18.04
C ARG A 103 11.68 7.49 -17.66
N LEU A 104 10.38 7.65 -17.96
CA LEU A 104 9.39 6.61 -17.74
C LEU A 104 9.70 5.37 -18.59
N LEU A 105 9.97 4.25 -17.92
CA LEU A 105 10.15 2.93 -18.54
C LEU A 105 8.82 2.19 -18.64
N GLN A 106 7.99 2.27 -17.61
CA GLN A 106 6.70 1.59 -17.56
C GLN A 106 5.73 2.30 -16.61
N ALA A 107 4.44 2.29 -16.95
CA ALA A 107 3.35 2.61 -16.04
C ALA A 107 2.46 1.38 -15.82
N LEU A 108 1.97 1.23 -14.60
CA LEU A 108 1.05 0.19 -14.16
C LEU A 108 -0.09 0.84 -13.38
N GLN A 109 -1.29 0.30 -13.49
CA GLN A 109 -2.45 0.69 -12.71
C GLN A 109 -3.10 -0.56 -12.14
N THR A 110 -3.57 -0.47 -10.90
CA THR A 110 -4.31 -1.54 -10.26
C THR A 110 -5.19 -0.98 -9.15
N THR A 111 -6.12 -1.79 -8.69
CA THR A 111 -6.97 -1.47 -7.53
C THR A 111 -6.71 -2.47 -6.42
N LEU A 112 -6.84 -2.02 -5.18
CA LEU A 112 -6.87 -2.89 -4.00
C LEU A 112 -8.22 -2.75 -3.32
N VAL A 113 -8.78 -3.87 -2.88
CA VAL A 113 -10.03 -3.93 -2.12
C VAL A 113 -9.71 -4.55 -0.77
N SER A 114 -10.09 -3.88 0.31
CA SER A 114 -9.92 -4.42 1.67
C SER A 114 -11.09 -5.36 1.99
N SER A 115 -10.80 -6.56 2.51
CA SER A 115 -11.83 -7.46 3.04
C SER A 115 -12.32 -7.06 4.44
N GLU A 116 -11.59 -6.15 5.09
CA GLU A 116 -11.86 -5.67 6.44
C GLU A 116 -12.12 -4.15 6.44
N ASP A 117 -12.94 -3.71 7.38
CA ASP A 117 -13.11 -2.29 7.68
C ASP A 117 -12.06 -1.86 8.69
N GLN A 118 -11.52 -0.65 8.60
CA GLN A 118 -10.47 -0.22 9.52
C GLN A 118 -10.92 -0.23 10.99
N SER A 119 -12.22 -0.13 11.25
CA SER A 119 -12.78 -0.22 12.60
C SER A 119 -12.42 -1.50 13.34
N VAL A 120 -11.95 -2.58 12.68
CA VAL A 120 -11.48 -3.81 13.35
C VAL A 120 -10.15 -3.60 14.11
N LEU A 121 -9.37 -2.58 13.74
CA LEU A 121 -8.15 -2.25 14.46
C LEU A 121 -8.48 -1.71 15.87
N PRO A 122 -7.59 -1.96 16.85
CA PRO A 122 -7.71 -1.33 18.16
C PRO A 122 -7.50 0.18 18.05
N ASP A 123 -8.03 0.92 19.03
CA ASP A 123 -7.96 2.38 19.03
C ASP A 123 -6.52 2.89 19.28
N ARG A 124 -5.68 2.04 19.89
CA ARG A 124 -4.25 2.25 20.14
C ARG A 124 -3.48 0.95 19.86
N PRO A 125 -2.16 1.02 19.56
CA PRO A 125 -1.32 -0.16 19.50
C PRO A 125 -1.47 -1.00 20.78
N LEU A 126 -1.64 -2.31 20.63
CA LEU A 126 -1.69 -3.24 21.78
C LEU A 126 -0.34 -3.34 22.49
N VAL A 127 0.72 -3.06 21.73
CA VAL A 127 2.10 -3.14 22.17
C VAL A 127 2.88 -1.91 21.71
N THR A 128 3.90 -1.56 22.49
CA THR A 128 4.82 -0.47 22.24
C THR A 128 6.25 -0.98 22.36
N GLY A 129 7.22 -0.17 21.94
CA GLY A 129 8.64 -0.52 22.09
C GLY A 129 9.14 -1.60 21.12
N PRO A 130 10.46 -1.84 21.12
CA PRO A 130 11.11 -2.76 20.18
C PRO A 130 10.89 -4.24 20.53
N VAL A 131 10.50 -4.56 21.77
CA VAL A 131 10.27 -5.95 22.21
C VAL A 131 8.79 -6.25 22.48
N TYR A 132 7.90 -5.37 22.01
CA TYR A 132 6.45 -5.52 22.09
C TYR A 132 5.90 -5.59 23.52
N GLU A 133 6.32 -4.67 24.37
CA GLU A 133 5.75 -4.46 25.69
C GLU A 133 4.27 -4.04 25.57
N LEU A 134 3.40 -4.59 26.42
CA LEU A 134 1.99 -4.20 26.46
C LEU A 134 1.86 -2.69 26.63
N ASN A 135 0.98 -2.07 25.84
CA ASN A 135 0.77 -0.63 25.90
C ASN A 135 0.10 -0.25 27.23
N PRO A 136 0.76 0.55 28.11
CA PRO A 136 0.17 0.96 29.38
C PRO A 136 -1.10 1.80 29.24
N GLU A 137 -1.30 2.48 28.10
CA GLU A 137 -2.54 3.24 27.81
C GLU A 137 -3.78 2.34 27.76
N LEU A 138 -3.59 1.03 27.57
CA LEU A 138 -4.66 0.03 27.47
C LEU A 138 -4.85 -0.77 28.76
N ALA A 139 -4.36 -0.28 29.90
CA ALA A 139 -4.57 -0.94 31.18
C ALA A 139 -6.08 -1.10 31.48
N GLY A 140 -6.54 -2.35 31.65
CA GLY A 140 -7.96 -2.67 31.81
C GLY A 140 -8.77 -2.77 30.50
N HIS A 141 -8.13 -2.55 29.35
CA HIS A 141 -8.72 -2.58 28.01
C HIS A 141 -7.98 -3.55 27.07
N PRO A 142 -7.98 -4.87 27.36
CA PRO A 142 -7.18 -5.85 26.62
C PRO A 142 -7.64 -6.05 25.17
N ASP A 143 -8.86 -5.63 24.83
CA ASP A 143 -9.40 -5.59 23.46
C ASP A 143 -8.92 -4.37 22.66
N GLY A 144 -8.15 -3.47 23.27
CA GLY A 144 -7.62 -2.27 22.65
C GLY A 144 -8.67 -1.20 22.40
N ARG A 145 -9.83 -1.27 23.06
CA ARG A 145 -10.92 -0.29 22.93
C ARG A 145 -10.95 0.65 24.12
N LEU A 146 -10.87 1.95 23.84
CA LEU A 146 -10.95 2.98 24.88
C LEU A 146 -12.31 3.69 24.81
N PRO A 147 -13.02 3.89 25.94
CA PRO A 147 -14.34 4.53 25.96
C PRO A 147 -14.38 5.90 25.26
N ASP A 148 -13.30 6.68 25.41
CA ASP A 148 -13.18 8.05 24.89
C ASP A 148 -12.14 8.15 23.76
N ALA A 149 -11.89 7.06 23.02
CA ALA A 149 -11.01 7.08 21.86
C ALA A 149 -11.50 8.09 20.81
N GLN A 150 -10.64 9.05 20.46
CA GLN A 150 -10.93 9.95 19.35
C GLN A 150 -10.85 9.19 18.03
N LYS A 151 -11.99 9.03 17.35
CA LYS A 151 -12.07 8.39 16.05
C LYS A 151 -11.75 9.40 14.94
N PRO A 152 -11.07 8.98 13.86
CA PRO A 152 -10.80 9.85 12.73
C PRO A 152 -12.11 10.27 12.05
N VAL A 153 -12.15 11.52 11.58
CA VAL A 153 -13.26 12.00 10.75
C VAL A 153 -13.03 11.51 9.33
N CYS A 154 -13.81 10.51 8.92
CA CYS A 154 -13.68 9.90 7.60
C CYS A 154 -14.64 10.50 6.58
N PRO A 155 -14.23 10.60 5.29
CA PRO A 155 -15.15 10.90 4.21
C PRO A 155 -16.32 9.91 4.20
N LYS A 156 -17.48 10.36 3.73
CA LYS A 156 -18.59 9.44 3.47
C LYS A 156 -18.15 8.46 2.36
N ALA A 157 -18.36 7.17 2.64
CA ALA A 157 -18.03 6.08 1.72
C ALA A 157 -18.79 6.21 0.40
#